data_AF-A0A1G1DK75-F1
#
_entry.id   AF-A0A1G1DK75-F1
#
_cell.length_a   1.000
_cell.length_b   1.000
_cell.length_c   1.000
_cell.angle_alpha   90.00
_cell.angle_beta   90.00
_cell.angle_gamma   90.00
#
_symmetry.space_group_name_H-M   'P 1'
#
loop_
_entity.id
_entity.type
_entity.pdbx_description
1 polymer ?
#
loop_
_entity_poly.entity_id
_entity_poly.type
_entity_poly.pdbx_seq_one_letter_code
_entity_poly.pdbx_strand_id
1 'polypeptide(L)'
;MLIFFSTYKSVIYDANCIIYYCFKTELNSKNGTLVVIDSPPYTDITRNLTQYLINRKIKIRTILGVFNEANEEVLSMVIRQRITDEHLRRELGLVHGEKFSEDIELKLNKKLRQKVNKMRYENWFELDERYTPDLLSLTGIRKFFNERKSSFKYERIPSHNDITLILYSKNTVLPLISNDGHICNFREDLEKMGYTYKIIPLQDCIKENLQ
;
A
#
# COMPACT_ATOMS: atom_id res chain seq x y z
N MET A 1 5.78 -11.22 -16.46
CA MET A 1 5.27 -12.34 -15.64
C MET A 1 3.75 -12.20 -15.61
N LEU A 2 2.99 -13.20 -16.05
CA LEU A 2 1.52 -13.12 -16.03
C LEU A 2 0.99 -13.44 -14.63
N ILE A 3 0.01 -12.67 -14.16
CA ILE A 3 -0.62 -12.84 -12.85
C ILE A 3 -2.07 -13.24 -13.06
N PHE A 4 -2.39 -14.47 -12.68
CA PHE A 4 -3.75 -15.03 -12.76
C PHE A 4 -4.49 -14.79 -11.46
N PHE A 5 -5.27 -13.70 -11.41
CA PHE A 5 -6.10 -13.39 -10.25
C PHE A 5 -7.44 -14.13 -10.27
N SER A 6 -7.87 -14.62 -11.44
CA SER A 6 -9.16 -15.31 -11.64
C SER A 6 -9.35 -16.57 -10.79
N THR A 7 -8.27 -17.13 -10.22
CA THR A 7 -8.33 -18.27 -9.30
C THR A 7 -8.72 -17.88 -7.88
N TYR A 8 -8.72 -16.59 -7.53
CA TYR A 8 -9.02 -16.09 -6.19
C TYR A 8 -10.36 -15.35 -6.15
N LYS A 9 -11.09 -15.53 -5.05
CA LYS A 9 -12.27 -14.71 -4.74
C LYS A 9 -11.90 -13.36 -4.13
N SER A 10 -10.68 -13.27 -3.59
CA SER A 10 -10.21 -12.07 -2.92
C SER A 10 -8.68 -11.94 -3.01
N VAL A 11 -8.17 -10.73 -2.79
CA VAL A 11 -6.74 -10.46 -2.61
C VAL A 11 -6.54 -9.57 -1.39
N ILE A 12 -5.34 -9.53 -0.84
CA ILE A 12 -5.02 -8.68 0.31
C ILE A 12 -4.25 -7.45 -0.17
N TYR A 13 -4.69 -6.27 0.25
CA TYR A 13 -3.93 -5.03 0.07
C TYR A 13 -3.17 -4.65 1.34
N ASP A 14 -1.90 -4.35 1.15
CA ASP A 14 -1.05 -3.60 2.08
C ASP A 14 -1.47 -2.12 2.17
N ALA A 15 -1.04 -1.43 3.24
CA ALA A 15 -1.30 -0.02 3.51
C ALA A 15 -0.94 0.88 2.32
N ASN A 16 0.24 0.67 1.73
CA ASN A 16 0.68 1.44 0.56
C ASN A 16 -0.29 1.31 -0.62
N CYS A 17 -0.82 0.11 -0.88
CA CYS A 17 -1.80 -0.09 -1.96
C CYS A 17 -3.11 0.67 -1.68
N ILE A 18 -3.58 0.68 -0.42
CA ILE A 18 -4.77 1.46 -0.03
C ILE A 18 -4.54 2.96 -0.29
N ILE A 19 -3.36 3.47 0.10
CA ILE A 19 -3.00 4.87 -0.09
C ILE A 19 -2.89 5.22 -1.57
N TYR A 20 -2.12 4.48 -2.35
CA TYR A 20 -1.91 4.75 -3.78
C TYR A 20 -3.21 4.75 -4.58
N TYR A 21 -4.16 3.87 -4.24
CA TYR A 21 -5.49 3.90 -4.86
C TYR A 21 -6.22 5.23 -4.61
N CYS A 22 -6.16 5.74 -3.38
CA CYS A 22 -6.83 6.96 -2.94
C CYS A 22 -6.08 8.25 -3.33
N PHE A 23 -4.80 8.14 -3.67
CA PHE A 23 -3.86 9.28 -3.69
C PHE A 23 -4.14 10.29 -4.79
N LYS A 24 -4.64 9.86 -5.95
CA LYS A 24 -4.90 10.75 -7.11
C LYS A 24 -5.89 11.86 -6.77
N THR A 25 -5.44 13.10 -6.72
CA THR A 25 -6.27 14.29 -6.49
C THR A 25 -5.73 15.49 -7.25
N GLU A 26 -6.47 16.57 -7.34
CA GLU A 26 -6.03 17.81 -8.00
C GLU A 26 -5.87 18.94 -6.98
N LEU A 27 -4.92 19.84 -7.25
CA LEU A 27 -4.71 21.12 -6.59
C LEU A 27 -4.56 22.22 -7.63
N ASN A 28 -4.98 23.44 -7.30
CA ASN A 28 -4.69 24.60 -8.13
C ASN A 28 -3.24 25.04 -7.90
N SER A 29 -2.49 25.23 -8.98
CA SER A 29 -1.20 25.91 -8.98
C SER A 29 -1.36 27.40 -8.66
N LYS A 30 -0.25 28.09 -8.39
CA LYS A 30 -0.24 29.56 -8.26
C LYS A 30 -0.77 30.29 -9.49
N ASN A 31 -0.67 29.67 -10.67
CA ASN A 31 -1.10 30.25 -11.94
C ASN A 31 -2.57 29.88 -12.27
N GLY A 32 -3.29 29.24 -11.34
CA GLY A 32 -4.68 28.83 -11.54
C GLY A 32 -4.87 27.57 -12.39
N THR A 33 -3.78 26.88 -12.76
CA THR A 33 -3.87 25.60 -13.49
C THR A 33 -4.07 24.44 -12.52
N LEU A 34 -4.85 23.43 -12.92
CA LEU A 34 -5.00 22.21 -12.13
C LEU A 34 -3.76 21.34 -12.29
N VAL A 35 -3.18 20.92 -11.16
CA VAL A 35 -2.04 20.01 -11.08
C VAL A 35 -2.50 18.74 -10.36
N VAL A 36 -2.19 17.59 -10.96
CA VAL A 36 -2.50 16.28 -10.37
C VAL A 36 -1.45 15.93 -9.33
N ILE A 37 -1.94 15.61 -8.13
CA ILE A 37 -1.16 15.03 -7.04
C ILE A 37 -1.39 13.53 -7.05
N ASP A 38 -0.32 12.80 -7.30
CA ASP A 38 -0.27 11.35 -7.37
C ASP A 38 1.10 10.84 -6.90
N SER A 39 1.31 9.52 -6.93
CA SER A 39 2.58 8.86 -6.64
C SER A 39 2.92 7.97 -7.83
N PRO A 40 3.58 8.49 -8.87
CA PRO A 40 3.96 7.71 -10.04
C PRO A 40 5.07 6.70 -9.71
N PRO A 41 5.07 5.49 -10.30
CA PRO A 41 4.01 4.93 -11.14
C PRO A 41 2.88 4.27 -10.32
N TYR A 42 3.04 4.15 -9.01
CA TYR A 42 2.21 3.30 -8.14
C TYR A 42 0.72 3.66 -8.11
N THR A 43 0.38 4.93 -8.24
CA THR A 43 -1.02 5.38 -8.27
C THR A 43 -1.76 4.80 -9.46
N ASP A 44 -1.18 4.86 -10.66
CA ASP A 44 -1.83 4.32 -11.86
C ASP A 44 -1.83 2.80 -11.86
N ILE A 45 -0.74 2.15 -11.43
CA ILE A 45 -0.68 0.69 -11.27
C ILE A 45 -1.79 0.21 -10.34
N THR A 46 -1.90 0.80 -9.14
CA THR A 46 -2.89 0.38 -8.15
C THR A 46 -4.32 0.64 -8.63
N ARG A 47 -4.57 1.78 -9.29
CA ARG A 47 -5.91 2.08 -9.84
C ARG A 47 -6.32 1.11 -10.93
N ASN A 48 -5.39 0.76 -11.83
CA ASN A 48 -5.63 -0.22 -12.88
C ASN A 48 -5.88 -1.62 -12.29
N LEU A 49 -5.08 -2.02 -11.30
CA LEU A 49 -5.26 -3.28 -10.57
C LEU A 49 -6.62 -3.33 -9.86
N THR A 50 -6.96 -2.30 -9.08
CA THR A 50 -8.25 -2.25 -8.37
C THR A 50 -9.42 -2.32 -9.35
N GLN A 51 -9.37 -1.57 -10.46
CA GLN A 51 -10.42 -1.63 -11.47
C GLN A 51 -10.54 -3.01 -12.11
N TYR A 52 -9.41 -3.65 -12.42
CA TYR A 52 -9.37 -5.02 -12.91
C TYR A 52 -10.04 -6.00 -11.93
N LEU A 53 -9.69 -5.93 -10.64
CA LEU A 53 -10.24 -6.80 -9.59
C LEU A 53 -11.75 -6.59 -9.42
N ILE A 54 -12.21 -5.33 -9.41
CA ILE A 54 -13.64 -4.98 -9.34
C ILE A 54 -14.40 -5.57 -10.53
N ASN A 55 -13.89 -5.40 -11.76
CA ASN A 55 -14.51 -5.92 -12.97
C ASN A 55 -14.62 -7.45 -12.96
N ARG A 56 -13.67 -8.13 -12.32
CA ARG A 56 -13.65 -9.58 -12.13
C ARG A 56 -14.45 -10.05 -10.90
N LYS A 57 -15.07 -9.13 -10.15
CA LYS A 57 -15.78 -9.40 -8.89
C LYS A 57 -14.88 -10.04 -7.81
N ILE A 58 -13.59 -9.73 -7.85
CA ILE A 58 -12.60 -10.15 -6.85
C ILE A 58 -12.56 -9.09 -5.76
N LYS A 59 -12.81 -9.49 -4.51
CA LYS A 59 -12.80 -8.56 -3.37
C LYS A 59 -11.38 -8.17 -2.98
N ILE A 60 -11.21 -6.96 -2.50
CA ILE A 60 -9.96 -6.52 -1.88
C ILE A 60 -10.16 -6.55 -0.37
N ARG A 61 -9.26 -7.22 0.35
CA ARG A 61 -9.32 -7.37 1.80
C ARG A 61 -8.11 -6.74 2.47
N THR A 62 -8.27 -6.31 3.70
CA THR A 62 -7.14 -6.00 4.60
C THR A 62 -7.56 -6.20 6.05
N ILE A 63 -6.65 -5.97 6.99
CA ILE A 63 -6.91 -6.04 8.43
C ILE A 63 -6.97 -4.64 9.04
N LEU A 64 -7.70 -4.49 10.15
CA LEU A 64 -7.90 -3.18 10.81
C LEU A 64 -6.59 -2.45 11.14
N GLY A 65 -5.57 -3.17 11.66
CA GLY A 65 -4.28 -2.58 11.98
C GLY A 65 -3.63 -1.88 10.78
N VAL A 66 -3.61 -2.55 9.63
CA VAL A 66 -3.04 -2.03 8.37
C VAL A 66 -3.87 -0.87 7.82
N PHE A 67 -5.20 -0.97 7.89
CA PHE A 67 -6.07 0.13 7.46
C PHE A 67 -5.88 1.40 8.31
N ASN A 68 -5.72 1.24 9.62
CA ASN A 68 -5.46 2.35 10.53
C ASN A 68 -4.07 2.95 10.31
N GLU A 69 -3.02 2.13 10.19
CA GLU A 69 -1.66 2.58 9.87
C GLU A 69 -1.60 3.34 8.53
N ALA A 70 -2.33 2.85 7.52
CA ALA A 70 -2.47 3.54 6.25
C ALA A 70 -2.98 4.98 6.47
N ASN A 71 -4.07 5.10 7.24
CA ASN A 71 -4.74 6.38 7.48
C ASN A 71 -3.92 7.32 8.37
N GLU A 72 -3.29 6.80 9.42
CA GLU A 72 -2.62 7.59 10.47
C GLU A 72 -1.20 8.02 10.10
N GLU A 73 -0.40 7.11 9.57
CA GLU A 73 1.04 7.30 9.37
C GLU A 73 1.44 7.34 7.89
N VAL A 74 1.13 6.27 7.15
CA VAL A 74 1.63 6.06 5.78
C VAL A 74 1.16 7.16 4.85
N LEU A 75 -0.11 7.56 4.94
CA LEU A 75 -0.64 8.64 4.11
C LEU A 75 0.16 9.94 4.27
N SER A 76 0.42 10.36 5.50
CA SER A 76 1.15 11.61 5.75
C SER A 76 2.62 11.51 5.29
N MET A 77 3.24 10.33 5.40
CA MET A 77 4.57 10.09 4.83
C MET A 77 4.57 10.23 3.30
N VAL A 78 3.64 9.57 2.61
CA VAL A 78 3.56 9.60 1.14
C VAL A 78 3.24 11.02 0.63
N ILE A 79 2.36 11.76 1.34
CA ILE A 79 2.12 13.19 1.05
C ILE A 79 3.41 13.99 1.17
N ARG A 80 4.13 13.86 2.30
CA ARG A 80 5.38 14.59 2.53
C ARG A 80 6.40 14.33 1.43
N GLN A 81 6.63 13.06 1.10
CA GLN A 81 7.53 12.69 0.00
C GLN A 81 7.12 13.35 -1.32
N ARG A 82 5.81 13.36 -1.62
CA ARG A 82 5.30 13.93 -2.85
C ARG A 82 5.37 15.46 -2.90
N ILE A 83 5.06 16.17 -1.83
CA ILE A 83 5.14 17.65 -1.81
C ILE A 83 6.58 18.18 -1.80
N THR A 84 7.55 17.33 -1.43
CA THR A 84 8.98 17.63 -1.54
C THR A 84 9.57 17.28 -2.91
N ASP A 85 8.81 16.61 -3.78
CA ASP A 85 9.27 16.28 -5.13
C ASP A 85 9.43 17.55 -5.99
N GLU A 86 10.62 17.74 -6.55
CA GLU A 86 10.97 18.94 -7.31
C GLU A 86 10.15 19.10 -8.58
N HIS A 87 9.74 18.00 -9.23
CA HIS A 87 8.89 18.10 -10.41
C HIS A 87 7.50 18.66 -10.06
N LEU A 88 6.85 18.08 -9.05
CA LEU A 88 5.55 18.57 -8.60
C LEU A 88 5.60 20.02 -8.12
N ARG A 89 6.65 20.37 -7.38
CA ARG A 89 6.85 21.74 -6.90
C ARG A 89 6.91 22.74 -8.06
N ARG A 90 7.60 22.39 -9.16
CA ARG A 90 7.63 23.21 -10.39
C ARG A 90 6.26 23.31 -11.06
N GLU A 91 5.51 22.22 -11.16
CA GLU A 91 4.16 22.23 -11.73
C GLU A 91 3.19 23.11 -10.93
N LEU A 92 3.36 23.15 -9.61
CA LEU A 92 2.60 24.03 -8.72
C LEU A 92 3.05 25.50 -8.78
N GLY A 93 4.14 25.80 -9.50
CA GLY A 93 4.71 27.14 -9.61
C GLY A 93 5.52 27.58 -8.38
N LEU A 94 6.01 26.64 -7.57
CA LEU A 94 6.85 26.93 -6.41
C LEU A 94 8.30 27.14 -6.84
N VAL A 95 8.95 28.17 -6.29
CA VAL A 95 10.37 28.43 -6.53
C VAL A 95 11.22 27.47 -5.67
N HIS A 96 12.46 27.19 -6.10
CA HIS A 96 13.37 26.36 -5.32
C HIS A 96 13.56 26.92 -3.89
N GLY A 97 13.49 26.06 -2.89
CA GLY A 97 13.54 26.45 -1.47
C GLY A 97 12.26 27.06 -0.89
N GLU A 98 11.24 27.35 -1.72
CA GLU A 98 9.95 27.85 -1.22
C GLU A 98 9.22 26.79 -0.39
N LYS A 99 8.78 27.13 0.82
CA LYS A 99 8.01 26.19 1.64
C LYS A 99 6.67 25.86 1.00
N PHE A 100 6.29 24.59 1.05
CA PHE A 100 4.94 24.19 0.69
C PHE A 100 3.95 24.77 1.71
N SER A 101 2.81 25.27 1.25
CA SER A 101 1.81 25.88 2.15
C SER A 101 1.24 24.83 3.12
N GLU A 102 1.40 25.07 4.42
CA GLU A 102 0.88 24.22 5.49
C GLU A 102 -0.65 24.06 5.40
N ASP A 103 -1.37 25.12 5.04
CA ASP A 103 -2.82 25.08 4.82
C ASP A 103 -3.22 24.14 3.66
N ILE A 104 -2.44 24.16 2.58
CA ILE A 104 -2.67 23.28 1.43
C ILE A 104 -2.36 21.83 1.81
N GLU A 105 -1.25 21.59 2.52
CA GLU A 105 -0.87 20.27 3.01
C GLU A 105 -1.96 19.70 3.94
N LEU A 106 -2.49 20.52 4.85
CA LEU A 106 -3.56 20.12 5.77
C LEU A 106 -4.85 19.77 5.01
N LYS A 107 -5.25 20.60 4.03
CA LYS A 107 -6.42 20.32 3.17
C LYS A 107 -6.23 19.05 2.35
N LEU A 108 -5.04 18.82 1.81
CA LEU A 108 -4.68 17.62 1.06
C LEU A 108 -4.78 16.38 1.94
N ASN A 109 -4.16 16.40 3.13
CA ASN A 109 -4.25 15.33 4.13
C ASN A 109 -5.71 15.02 4.46
N LYS A 110 -6.51 16.04 4.79
CA LYS A 110 -7.94 15.85 5.12
C LYS A 110 -8.72 15.22 3.96
N LYS A 111 -8.51 15.69 2.73
CA LYS A 111 -9.18 15.16 1.53
C LYS A 111 -8.81 13.70 1.27
N LEU A 112 -7.54 13.35 1.39
CA LEU A 112 -7.07 11.98 1.17
C LEU A 112 -7.50 11.03 2.30
N ARG A 113 -7.44 11.46 3.57
CA ARG A 113 -7.98 10.70 4.71
C ARG A 113 -9.46 10.40 4.54
N GLN A 114 -10.24 11.38 4.05
CA GLN A 114 -11.65 11.16 3.73
C GLN A 114 -11.85 10.09 2.63
N LYS A 115 -10.99 10.04 1.61
CA LYS A 115 -11.06 8.98 0.58
C LYS A 115 -10.73 7.61 1.14
N VAL A 116 -9.65 7.49 1.92
CA VAL A 116 -9.28 6.24 2.60
C VAL A 116 -10.41 5.77 3.50
N ASN A 117 -10.97 6.65 4.34
CA ASN A 117 -12.10 6.32 5.21
C ASN A 117 -13.36 5.92 4.45
N LYS A 118 -13.61 6.47 3.26
CA LYS A 118 -14.75 6.06 2.43
C LYS A 118 -14.58 4.65 1.85
N MET A 119 -13.35 4.24 1.57
CA MET A 119 -13.04 2.93 0.98
C MET A 119 -13.58 1.75 1.80
N ARG A 120 -13.64 1.86 3.14
CA ARG A 120 -14.19 0.78 3.99
C ARG A 120 -15.68 0.49 3.78
N TYR A 121 -16.41 1.40 3.15
CA TYR A 121 -17.85 1.27 2.87
C TYR A 121 -18.12 0.85 1.42
N GLU A 122 -17.07 0.71 0.61
CA GLU A 122 -17.19 0.25 -0.76
C GLU A 122 -17.55 -1.24 -0.80
N ASN A 123 -18.50 -1.62 -1.67
CA ASN A 123 -18.97 -3.00 -1.71
C ASN A 123 -17.87 -4.01 -2.12
N TRP A 124 -16.82 -3.57 -2.82
CA TRP A 124 -15.71 -4.39 -3.31
C TRP A 124 -14.56 -4.52 -2.30
N PHE A 125 -14.61 -3.79 -1.19
CA PHE A 125 -13.58 -3.78 -0.16
C PHE A 125 -14.11 -4.40 1.14
N GLU A 126 -13.30 -5.24 1.79
CA GLU A 126 -13.64 -5.86 3.07
C GLU A 126 -12.54 -5.61 4.10
N LEU A 127 -12.94 -5.13 5.27
CA LEU A 127 -12.05 -4.93 6.40
C LEU A 127 -12.26 -6.05 7.41
N ASP A 128 -11.22 -6.86 7.66
CA ASP A 128 -11.24 -7.81 8.76
C ASP A 128 -10.85 -7.09 10.06
N GLU A 129 -11.88 -6.80 10.86
CA GLU A 129 -11.72 -6.08 12.13
C GLU A 129 -11.30 -6.99 13.30
N ARG A 130 -11.33 -8.31 13.12
CA ARG A 130 -11.18 -9.27 14.22
C ARG A 130 -9.95 -10.15 14.07
N TYR A 131 -9.29 -10.13 12.93
CA TYR A 131 -8.11 -10.95 12.71
C TYR A 131 -7.02 -10.66 13.73
N THR A 132 -6.65 -11.70 14.47
CA THR A 132 -5.51 -11.71 15.39
C THR A 132 -4.73 -12.99 15.11
N PRO A 133 -3.46 -12.90 14.70
CA PRO A 133 -2.64 -14.08 14.44
C PRO A 133 -2.30 -14.78 15.75
N ASP A 134 -2.11 -16.10 15.68
CA ASP A 134 -1.69 -16.87 16.84
C ASP A 134 -0.26 -16.51 17.29
N LEU A 135 -0.01 -16.61 18.60
CA LEU A 135 1.24 -16.17 19.21
C LEU A 135 2.46 -16.97 18.71
N LEU A 136 2.28 -18.26 18.38
CA LEU A 136 3.36 -19.12 17.91
C LEU A 136 3.82 -18.67 16.51
N SER A 137 2.88 -18.45 15.59
CA SER A 137 3.16 -17.91 14.26
C SER A 137 3.81 -16.53 14.33
N LEU A 138 3.28 -15.64 15.18
CA LEU A 138 3.86 -14.31 15.42
C LEU A 138 5.30 -14.39 15.92
N THR A 139 5.58 -15.27 16.88
CA THR A 139 6.92 -15.45 17.44
C THR A 139 7.87 -16.02 16.38
N GLY A 140 7.41 -17.01 15.61
CA GLY A 140 8.18 -17.65 14.56
C GLY A 140 8.64 -16.66 13.48
N ILE A 141 7.71 -15.87 12.94
CA ILE A 141 8.06 -14.90 11.89
C ILE A 141 8.91 -13.73 12.43
N ARG A 142 8.70 -13.29 13.68
CA ARG A 142 9.59 -12.31 14.32
C ARG A 142 11.01 -12.84 14.45
N LYS A 143 11.17 -14.11 14.85
CA LYS A 143 12.47 -14.77 14.92
C LYS A 143 13.13 -14.83 13.53
N PHE A 144 12.37 -15.19 12.50
CA PHE A 144 12.83 -15.20 11.11
C PHE A 144 13.46 -13.87 10.68
N PHE A 145 12.79 -12.73 10.96
CA PHE A 145 13.31 -11.41 10.60
C PHE A 145 14.47 -10.98 11.51
N ASN A 146 14.43 -11.32 12.81
CA ASN A 146 15.51 -11.02 13.74
C ASN A 146 16.83 -11.70 13.35
N GLU A 147 16.77 -12.96 12.91
CA GLU A 147 17.95 -13.71 12.43
C GLU A 147 18.55 -13.14 11.14
N ARG A 148 17.73 -12.46 10.34
CA ARG A 148 18.13 -11.83 9.06
C ARG A 148 18.56 -10.38 9.20
N LYS A 149 18.22 -9.73 10.32
CA LYS A 149 18.66 -8.35 10.64
C LYS A 149 20.18 -8.20 10.65
N SER A 150 20.90 -9.24 11.07
CA SER A 150 22.36 -9.25 11.18
C SER A 150 23.09 -9.66 9.90
N SER A 151 22.40 -10.26 8.93
CA SER A 151 23.01 -10.84 7.72
C SER A 151 22.73 -10.07 6.43
N PHE A 152 21.76 -9.15 6.43
CA PHE A 152 21.43 -8.34 5.26
C PHE A 152 21.62 -6.84 5.50
N LYS A 153 21.74 -6.07 4.40
CA LYS A 153 21.68 -4.59 4.36
C LYS A 153 20.34 -3.99 4.83
N TYR A 154 19.48 -4.75 5.51
CA TYR A 154 18.16 -4.30 5.94
C TYR A 154 18.22 -3.87 7.41
N GLU A 155 18.34 -2.57 7.63
CA GLU A 155 18.48 -1.99 8.97
C GLU A 155 17.22 -2.14 9.84
N ARG A 156 16.07 -2.46 9.24
CA ARG A 156 14.75 -2.45 9.91
C ARG A 156 13.95 -3.74 9.67
N ILE A 157 13.38 -4.23 10.77
CA ILE A 157 12.39 -5.33 10.80
C ILE A 157 11.03 -4.75 10.39
N PRO A 158 10.19 -5.49 9.62
CA PRO A 158 8.84 -5.06 9.32
C PRO A 158 8.02 -4.71 10.58
N SER A 159 7.02 -3.85 10.42
CA SER A 159 6.13 -3.45 11.50
C SER A 159 5.32 -4.63 12.04
N HIS A 160 4.67 -4.44 13.20
CA HIS A 160 3.75 -5.46 13.71
C HIS A 160 2.59 -5.73 12.75
N ASN A 161 2.09 -4.70 12.07
CA ASN A 161 1.01 -4.82 11.09
C ASN A 161 1.49 -5.54 9.84
N ASP A 162 2.70 -5.26 9.34
CA ASP A 162 3.30 -5.96 8.20
C ASP A 162 3.39 -7.46 8.48
N ILE A 163 3.95 -7.82 9.64
CA ILE A 163 4.05 -9.21 10.11
C ILE A 163 2.66 -9.86 10.19
N THR A 164 1.69 -9.14 10.74
CA THR A 164 0.32 -9.64 10.89
C THR A 164 -0.34 -9.86 9.53
N LEU A 165 -0.10 -8.97 8.57
CA LEU A 165 -0.61 -9.07 7.21
C LEU A 165 0.01 -10.23 6.44
N ILE A 166 1.31 -10.49 6.62
CA ILE A 166 2.00 -11.66 6.07
C ILE A 166 1.33 -12.95 6.56
N LEU A 167 1.11 -13.07 7.87
CA LEU A 167 0.42 -14.22 8.45
C LEU A 167 -1.05 -14.31 8.03
N TYR A 168 -1.71 -13.17 7.81
CA TYR A 168 -3.08 -13.12 7.32
C TYR A 168 -3.18 -13.74 5.91
N SER A 169 -2.22 -13.48 5.04
CA SER A 169 -2.11 -14.14 3.73
C SER A 169 -2.01 -15.65 3.85
N LYS A 170 -1.16 -16.16 4.75
CA LYS A 170 -1.06 -17.59 5.04
C LYS A 170 -2.40 -18.17 5.49
N ASN A 171 -3.01 -17.57 6.50
CA ASN A 171 -4.19 -18.14 7.18
C ASN A 171 -5.46 -18.09 6.32
N THR A 172 -5.55 -17.12 5.40
CA THR A 172 -6.68 -16.98 4.48
C THR A 172 -6.43 -17.59 3.10
N VAL A 173 -5.18 -18.01 2.82
CA VAL A 173 -4.76 -18.55 1.51
C VAL A 173 -5.05 -17.53 0.39
N LEU A 174 -4.79 -16.26 0.66
CA LEU A 174 -5.00 -15.15 -0.27
C LEU A 174 -3.67 -14.47 -0.63
N PRO A 175 -3.48 -14.05 -1.88
CA PRO A 175 -2.26 -13.34 -2.27
C PRO A 175 -2.22 -11.95 -1.63
N LEU A 176 -1.06 -11.60 -1.07
CA LEU A 176 -0.75 -10.27 -0.55
C LEU A 176 -0.11 -9.40 -1.63
N ILE A 177 -0.76 -8.28 -1.97
CA ILE A 177 -0.21 -7.24 -2.83
C ILE A 177 0.50 -6.21 -1.96
N SER A 178 1.80 -6.01 -2.19
CA SER A 178 2.61 -5.05 -1.44
C SER A 178 3.65 -4.38 -2.34
N ASN A 179 4.03 -3.17 -1.96
CA ASN A 179 5.19 -2.45 -2.52
C ASN A 179 6.29 -2.24 -1.46
N ASP A 180 6.11 -2.78 -0.26
CA ASP A 180 7.08 -2.64 0.82
C ASP A 180 8.26 -3.58 0.55
N GLY A 181 9.46 -3.00 0.44
CA GLY A 181 10.70 -3.74 0.31
C GLY A 181 10.98 -4.66 1.50
N HIS A 182 10.52 -4.30 2.70
CA HIS A 182 10.67 -5.16 3.89
C HIS A 182 9.83 -6.45 3.82
N ILE A 183 8.82 -6.50 2.94
CA ILE A 183 8.02 -7.70 2.66
C ILE A 183 8.49 -8.35 1.36
N CYS A 184 8.55 -7.58 0.27
CA CYS A 184 8.81 -8.09 -1.08
C CYS A 184 10.21 -8.69 -1.23
N ASN A 185 11.23 -8.13 -0.56
CA ASN A 185 12.60 -8.65 -0.66
C ASN A 185 12.78 -10.02 0.00
N PHE A 186 11.86 -10.42 0.89
CA PHE A 186 11.86 -11.71 1.56
C PHE A 186 10.80 -12.66 1.02
N ARG A 187 10.15 -12.31 -0.09
CA ARG A 187 9.04 -13.08 -0.68
C ARG A 187 9.34 -14.58 -0.79
N GLU A 188 10.43 -14.94 -1.45
CA GLU A 188 10.76 -16.35 -1.71
C GLU A 188 10.98 -17.13 -0.42
N ASP A 189 11.70 -16.55 0.54
CA ASP A 189 11.95 -17.13 1.85
C ASP A 189 10.66 -17.30 2.66
N LEU A 190 9.80 -16.27 2.69
CA LEU A 190 8.54 -16.28 3.43
C LEU A 190 7.56 -17.31 2.86
N GLU A 191 7.48 -17.44 1.54
CA GLU A 191 6.65 -18.44 0.84
C GLU A 191 7.20 -19.85 1.10
N LYS A 192 8.51 -20.06 0.93
CA LYS A 192 9.16 -21.37 1.13
C LYS A 192 9.09 -21.87 2.57
N MET A 193 9.18 -20.98 3.55
CA MET A 193 9.07 -21.32 4.97
C MET A 193 7.62 -21.41 5.47
N GLY A 194 6.63 -21.16 4.60
CA GLY A 194 5.21 -21.24 4.95
C GLY A 194 4.78 -20.18 5.95
N TYR A 195 5.40 -18.99 5.93
CA TYR A 195 4.98 -17.83 6.71
C TYR A 195 3.92 -16.99 5.98
N THR A 196 3.89 -17.06 4.66
CA THR A 196 2.88 -16.44 3.80
C THR A 196 2.32 -17.46 2.82
N TYR A 197 1.15 -17.20 2.25
CA TYR A 197 0.65 -18.00 1.14
C TYR A 197 1.31 -17.58 -0.17
N LYS A 198 1.23 -16.27 -0.49
CA LYS A 198 1.79 -15.69 -1.71
C LYS A 198 1.95 -14.19 -1.56
N ILE A 199 3.08 -13.65 -2.00
CA ILE A 199 3.30 -12.21 -2.15
C ILE A 199 3.37 -11.89 -3.63
N ILE A 200 2.66 -10.85 -4.05
CA ILE A 200 2.71 -10.33 -5.41
C ILE A 200 3.18 -8.89 -5.32
N PRO A 201 4.41 -8.57 -5.78
CA PRO A 201 4.88 -7.20 -5.81
C PRO A 201 3.95 -6.29 -6.63
N LEU A 202 3.63 -5.11 -6.11
CA LEU A 202 2.75 -4.16 -6.78
C LEU A 202 3.28 -3.77 -8.16
N GLN A 203 4.60 -3.59 -8.27
CA GLN A 203 5.29 -3.28 -9.54
C GLN A 203 5.05 -4.32 -10.64
N ASP A 204 4.73 -5.57 -10.27
CA ASP A 204 4.43 -6.63 -11.24
C ASP A 204 2.97 -6.56 -11.72
N CYS A 205 2.10 -5.83 -11.02
CA CYS A 205 0.67 -5.70 -11.30
C CYS A 205 0.33 -4.64 -12.36
N ILE A 206 1.24 -4.40 -13.31
CA ILE A 206 0.97 -3.54 -14.48
C ILE A 206 -0.10 -4.16 -15.38
N LYS A 207 -0.81 -3.31 -16.14
CA LYS A 207 -1.98 -3.70 -16.94
C LYS A 207 -1.71 -4.88 -17.88
N GLU A 208 -0.51 -4.94 -18.44
CA GLU A 208 -0.04 -5.96 -19.38
C GLU A 208 0.10 -7.35 -18.72
N ASN A 209 0.32 -7.38 -17.41
CA ASN A 209 0.51 -8.61 -16.64
C ASN A 209 -0.80 -9.14 -16.02
N LEU A 210 -1.90 -8.38 -16.06
CA LEU A 210 -3.18 -8.76 -15.46
C LEU A 210 -3.99 -9.64 -16.42
N GLN A 211 -4.17 -10.93 -16.07
CA GLN A 211 -5.01 -11.87 -16.83
C GLN A 211 -6.17 -12.40 -16.00
#